data_AF-X1CZP6-F1
#
_entry.id   AF-X1CZP6-F1
#
_cell.length_a   1.000
_cell.length_b   1.000
_cell.length_c   1.000
_cell.angle_alpha   90.00
_cell.angle_beta   90.00
_cell.angle_gamma   90.00
#
_symmetry.space_group_name_H-M   'P 1'
#
loop_
_entity.id
_entity.type
_entity.pdbx_description
1 polymer ?
#
loop_
_entity_poly.entity_id
_entity_poly.type
_entity_poly.pdbx_seq_one_letter_code
_entity_poly.pdbx_strand_id
1 'polypeptide(L)'
;MVGGMRGLLQNTLTEYDEDKKEKGYGYFRKGAEIAKSLGTNIISICTLSPKGLNDLNRMPTLYAYNGVNLMCLGLSSEEKVMTHPKLSLNYPEGFSWQKDWDNFVESMKKLTEIAEEFDLKFAVEQHPSPSFISTTDSLLRLFEEVSSPTIGANLDTGW
;
A
#
# COMPACT_ATOMS: atom_id res chain seq x y z
N MET A 1 4.69 10.58 15.08
CA MET A 1 4.87 9.31 14.37
C MET A 1 5.52 9.67 13.04
N VAL A 2 6.78 9.28 12.80
CA VAL A 2 7.48 9.62 11.55
C VAL A 2 6.83 8.79 10.45
N GLY A 3 5.81 9.36 9.80
CA GLY A 3 5.17 8.74 8.65
C GLY A 3 6.18 8.70 7.52
N GLY A 4 6.81 7.54 7.31
CA GLY A 4 7.65 7.32 6.14
C GLY A 4 6.88 7.58 4.83
N MET A 5 7.57 7.55 3.70
CA MET A 5 7.02 7.90 2.38
C MET A 5 5.69 7.19 2.06
N ARG A 6 5.49 5.95 2.53
CA ARG A 6 4.21 5.22 2.44
C ARG A 6 3.03 5.99 3.05
N GLY A 7 3.20 6.56 4.24
CA GLY A 7 2.14 7.30 4.92
C GLY A 7 1.79 8.62 4.21
N LEU A 8 2.77 9.27 3.59
CA LEU A 8 2.53 10.44 2.75
C LEU A 8 1.70 10.06 1.52
N LEU A 9 2.16 9.05 0.77
CA LEU A 9 1.47 8.58 -0.44
C LEU A 9 0.07 8.03 -0.13
N GLN A 10 -0.10 7.29 0.97
CA GLN A 10 -1.40 6.80 1.42
C GLN A 10 -2.39 7.93 1.68
N ASN A 11 -1.96 9.01 2.34
CA ASN A 11 -2.87 10.12 2.70
C ASN A 11 -3.10 11.11 1.56
N THR A 12 -2.45 10.93 0.41
CA THR A 12 -2.60 11.79 -0.77
C THR A 12 -3.20 11.07 -1.96
N LEU A 13 -2.68 9.89 -2.33
CA LEU A 13 -3.03 9.22 -3.58
C LEU A 13 -4.36 8.47 -3.52
N THR A 14 -4.82 8.09 -2.33
CA THR A 14 -6.14 7.47 -2.17
C THR A 14 -7.25 8.50 -1.96
N GLU A 15 -6.91 9.79 -1.94
CA GLU A 15 -7.91 10.86 -1.90
C GLU A 15 -8.61 10.99 -3.26
N TYR A 16 -9.86 11.44 -3.24
CA TYR A 16 -10.59 11.82 -4.46
C TYR A 16 -10.38 13.29 -4.86
N ASP A 17 -9.68 14.04 -4.01
CA ASP A 17 -9.39 15.46 -4.22
C ASP A 17 -8.13 15.59 -5.08
N GLU A 18 -8.26 16.22 -6.24
CA GLU A 18 -7.18 16.33 -7.23
C GLU A 18 -5.97 17.09 -6.68
N ASP A 19 -6.17 18.17 -5.93
CA ASP A 19 -5.07 18.96 -5.33
C ASP A 19 -4.25 18.13 -4.34
N LYS A 20 -4.91 17.22 -3.58
CA LYS A 20 -4.20 16.28 -2.72
C LYS A 20 -3.45 15.22 -3.53
N LYS A 21 -4.02 14.70 -4.62
CA LYS A 21 -3.34 13.74 -5.49
C LYS A 21 -2.10 14.37 -6.12
N GLU A 22 -2.19 15.61 -6.59
CA GLU A 22 -1.05 16.37 -7.15
C GLU A 22 0.11 16.51 -6.16
N LYS A 23 -0.19 16.73 -4.87
CA LYS A 23 0.85 16.71 -3.82
C LYS A 23 1.51 15.33 -3.70
N GLY A 24 0.71 14.26 -3.75
CA GLY A 24 1.19 12.88 -3.76
C GLY A 24 2.11 12.58 -4.94
N TYR A 25 1.71 13.01 -6.13
CA TYR A 25 2.53 12.90 -7.35
C TYR A 25 3.84 13.69 -7.21
N GLY A 26 3.79 14.89 -6.62
CA GLY A 26 4.97 15.68 -6.29
C GLY A 26 5.95 14.96 -5.36
N TYR A 27 5.45 14.27 -4.32
CA TYR A 27 6.30 13.47 -3.44
C TYR A 27 6.96 12.30 -4.17
N PHE A 28 6.20 11.57 -4.99
CA PHE A 28 6.76 10.46 -5.77
C PHE A 28 7.78 10.95 -6.80
N ARG A 29 7.49 12.05 -7.52
CA ARG A 29 8.41 12.70 -8.45
C ARG A 29 9.72 13.09 -7.77
N LYS A 30 9.66 13.65 -6.56
CA LYS A 30 10.87 13.96 -5.80
C LYS A 30 11.66 12.69 -5.42
N GLY A 31 10.95 11.62 -5.08
CA GLY A 31 11.55 10.30 -4.88
C GLY A 31 12.25 9.77 -6.14
N ALA A 32 11.61 9.88 -7.30
CA ALA A 32 12.18 9.48 -8.59
C ALA A 32 13.43 10.29 -8.96
N GLU A 33 13.42 11.61 -8.73
CA GLU A 33 14.58 12.48 -8.91
C GLU A 33 15.76 12.03 -8.03
N ILE A 34 15.51 11.74 -6.75
CA ILE A 34 16.52 11.24 -5.82
C ILE A 34 17.04 9.88 -6.29
N ALA A 35 16.14 8.95 -6.64
CA ALA A 35 16.49 7.62 -7.13
C ALA A 35 17.43 7.70 -8.36
N LYS A 36 17.14 8.60 -9.30
CA LYS A 36 18.00 8.84 -10.47
C LYS A 36 19.34 9.44 -10.07
N SER A 37 19.35 10.41 -9.15
CA SER A 37 20.59 11.03 -8.66
C SER A 37 21.53 10.05 -7.97
N LEU A 38 20.98 9.01 -7.36
CA LEU A 38 21.72 7.91 -6.73
C LEU A 38 22.17 6.83 -7.73
N GLY A 39 21.82 6.96 -9.00
CA GLY A 39 22.16 5.98 -10.04
C GLY A 39 21.37 4.67 -9.96
N THR A 40 20.22 4.68 -9.28
CA THR A 40 19.34 3.51 -9.24
C THR A 40 18.52 3.42 -10.53
N ASN A 41 18.02 2.21 -10.83
CA ASN A 41 17.20 1.92 -12.01
C ASN A 41 15.76 1.54 -11.65
N ILE A 42 15.42 1.53 -10.35
CA ILE A 42 14.12 1.10 -9.85
C ILE A 42 13.70 1.96 -8.66
N ILE A 43 12.41 2.30 -8.62
CA ILE A 43 11.73 2.89 -7.47
C ILE A 43 10.59 1.97 -7.05
N SER A 44 10.35 1.85 -5.75
CA SER A 44 9.29 1.00 -5.22
C SER A 44 8.43 1.70 -4.20
N ILE A 45 7.16 1.32 -4.14
CA ILE A 45 6.25 1.66 -3.04
C ILE A 45 5.58 0.39 -2.51
N CYS A 46 5.33 0.37 -1.21
CA CYS A 46 4.32 -0.51 -0.65
C CYS A 46 2.94 -0.10 -1.17
N THR A 47 2.13 -1.08 -1.56
CA THR A 47 0.75 -0.86 -1.97
C THR A 47 -0.06 -0.08 -0.93
N LEU A 48 -1.08 0.63 -1.43
CA LEU A 48 -1.96 1.48 -0.65
C LEU A 48 -3.19 0.70 -0.18
N SER A 49 -3.88 1.24 0.80
CA SER A 49 -5.15 0.73 1.36
C SER A 49 -6.29 1.64 0.93
N PRO A 50 -7.54 1.15 0.87
CA PRO A 50 -8.69 2.02 0.64
C PRO A 50 -8.73 3.23 1.57
N LYS A 51 -9.24 4.35 1.05
CA LYS A 51 -9.35 5.60 1.82
C LYS A 51 -10.13 5.36 3.11
N GLY A 52 -9.68 5.96 4.21
CA GLY A 52 -10.36 5.89 5.50
C GLY A 52 -10.21 4.55 6.21
N LEU A 53 -9.58 3.58 5.55
CA LEU A 53 -9.23 2.30 6.12
C LEU A 53 -7.88 2.43 6.84
N ASN A 54 -7.88 3.27 7.88
CA ASN A 54 -6.72 3.59 8.72
C ASN A 54 -6.68 2.78 10.02
N ASP A 55 -7.64 1.88 10.22
CA ASP A 55 -7.80 1.12 11.47
C ASP A 55 -6.86 -0.10 11.55
N LEU A 56 -5.59 0.11 11.19
CA LEU A 56 -4.45 -0.74 11.55
C LEU A 56 -4.30 -0.89 13.08
N ASN A 57 -4.98 -0.06 13.87
CA ASN A 57 -5.08 -0.21 15.32
C ASN A 57 -6.04 -1.34 15.76
N ARG A 58 -6.83 -1.90 14.84
CA ARG A 58 -7.79 -2.99 15.12
C ARG A 58 -7.57 -4.27 14.33
N MET A 59 -6.81 -4.24 13.24
CA MET A 59 -6.11 -5.47 12.88
C MET A 59 -5.00 -5.59 13.90
N PRO A 60 -5.00 -6.62 14.75
CA PRO A 60 -3.79 -6.96 15.45
C PRO A 60 -2.68 -6.93 14.43
N THR A 61 -1.53 -6.43 14.85
CA THR A 61 -0.25 -6.81 14.29
C THR A 61 -0.18 -8.34 14.25
N LEU A 62 -0.82 -8.96 13.26
CA LEU A 62 -0.67 -10.35 12.82
C LEU A 62 0.70 -10.55 12.16
N TYR A 63 1.61 -9.58 12.35
CA TYR A 63 3.04 -9.81 12.49
C TYR A 63 3.37 -10.82 13.60
N ALA A 64 2.45 -11.08 14.54
CA ALA A 64 2.43 -12.35 15.24
C ALA A 64 2.05 -13.45 14.24
N TYR A 65 3.08 -13.94 13.55
CA TYR A 65 3.21 -15.29 13.04
C TYR A 65 2.17 -16.21 13.67
N ASN A 66 1.55 -17.09 12.87
CA ASN A 66 0.87 -18.31 13.32
C ASN A 66 1.78 -19.26 14.17
N GLY A 67 2.84 -18.75 14.80
CA GLY A 67 3.78 -19.44 15.67
C GLY A 67 4.37 -18.61 16.83
N VAL A 68 4.20 -17.28 16.92
CA VAL A 68 4.50 -16.57 18.18
C VAL A 68 3.24 -16.60 19.03
N ASN A 69 3.09 -17.75 19.68
CA ASN A 69 2.17 -17.94 20.78
C ASN A 69 2.29 -16.73 21.72
N LEU A 70 1.21 -15.98 21.97
CA LEU A 70 1.20 -14.90 22.97
C LEU A 70 1.70 -15.38 24.34
N MET A 71 1.67 -16.70 24.59
CA MET A 71 2.30 -17.33 25.75
C MET A 71 3.84 -17.21 25.79
N CYS A 72 4.54 -17.05 24.66
CA CYS A 72 6.00 -16.84 24.63
C CYS A 72 6.43 -15.46 25.14
N LEU A 73 5.50 -14.50 25.24
CA LEU A 73 5.78 -13.16 25.76
C LEU A 73 5.36 -12.97 27.23
N GLY A 74 4.86 -14.02 27.89
CA GLY A 74 4.44 -13.94 29.30
C GLY A 74 3.26 -12.99 29.54
N LEU A 75 2.54 -12.60 28.47
CA LEU A 75 1.40 -11.69 28.56
C LEU A 75 0.20 -12.45 29.12
N SER A 76 -0.26 -12.05 30.30
CA SER A 76 -1.43 -12.62 30.96
C SER A 76 -2.69 -12.30 30.17
N SER A 77 -3.59 -13.29 30.11
CA SER A 77 -4.91 -13.30 29.46
C SER A 77 -5.90 -12.18 29.85
N GLU A 78 -5.49 -11.19 30.64
CA GLU A 78 -6.33 -10.09 31.12
C GLU A 78 -6.41 -8.92 30.13
N GLU A 79 -5.49 -8.83 29.16
CA GLU A 79 -5.58 -7.90 28.04
C GLU A 79 -6.50 -8.47 26.93
N LYS A 80 -7.77 -8.07 26.96
CA LYS A 80 -8.88 -8.49 26.07
C LYS A 80 -8.70 -8.30 24.55
N VAL A 81 -7.49 -8.07 24.04
CA VAL A 81 -7.29 -7.65 22.64
C VAL A 81 -7.12 -8.83 21.68
N MET A 82 -6.74 -10.03 22.13
CA MET A 82 -6.12 -11.02 21.23
C MET A 82 -6.74 -12.42 21.18
N THR A 83 -8.02 -12.61 21.53
CA THR A 83 -8.64 -13.96 21.53
C THR A 83 -9.92 -14.08 20.73
N HIS A 84 -10.32 -13.05 19.96
CA HIS A 84 -11.50 -13.19 19.10
C HIS A 84 -11.10 -13.99 17.84
N PRO A 85 -11.62 -15.21 17.61
CA PRO A 85 -11.18 -16.07 16.50
C PRO A 85 -11.57 -15.53 15.12
N LYS A 86 -12.42 -14.51 15.08
CA LYS A 86 -12.88 -13.85 13.86
C LYS A 86 -12.29 -12.45 13.81
N LEU A 87 -11.33 -12.26 12.91
CA LEU A 87 -10.84 -10.94 12.51
C LEU A 87 -11.97 -10.22 11.77
N SER A 88 -12.19 -8.96 12.10
CA SER A 88 -13.16 -8.11 11.42
C SER A 88 -12.49 -6.83 10.94
N LEU A 89 -12.87 -6.41 9.74
CA LEU A 89 -12.45 -5.15 9.14
C LEU A 89 -13.69 -4.31 8.93
N ASN A 90 -13.66 -3.07 9.43
CA ASN A 90 -14.74 -2.13 9.21
C ASN A 90 -14.34 -1.16 8.10
N TYR A 91 -15.09 -1.17 7.01
CA TYR A 91 -14.92 -0.18 5.96
C TYR A 91 -15.59 1.13 6.36
N PRO A 92 -15.03 2.28 5.97
CA PRO A 92 -15.66 3.56 6.23
C PRO A 92 -17.00 3.67 5.49
N GLU A 93 -17.88 4.53 6.01
CA GLU A 93 -19.16 4.82 5.38
C GLU A 93 -18.95 5.34 3.95
N GLY A 94 -19.73 4.82 3.00
CA GLY A 94 -19.62 5.18 1.58
C GLY A 94 -18.47 4.53 0.83
N PHE A 95 -17.75 3.57 1.42
CA PHE A 95 -16.75 2.76 0.73
C PHE A 95 -17.35 2.05 -0.49
N SER A 96 -16.60 2.06 -1.61
CA SER A 96 -16.98 1.36 -2.83
C SER A 96 -15.73 0.78 -3.48
N TRP A 97 -15.65 -0.56 -3.48
CA TRP A 97 -14.54 -1.29 -4.09
C TRP A 97 -14.20 -0.79 -5.49
N GLN A 98 -15.21 -0.61 -6.35
CA GLN A 98 -14.99 -0.17 -7.72
C GLN A 98 -14.42 1.26 -7.76
N LYS A 99 -15.04 2.19 -7.04
CA LYS A 99 -14.62 3.61 -7.02
C LYS A 99 -13.21 3.77 -6.44
N ASP A 100 -12.93 3.08 -5.34
CA ASP A 100 -11.65 3.13 -4.65
C ASP A 100 -10.54 2.47 -5.48
N TRP A 101 -10.87 1.35 -6.15
CA TRP A 101 -9.98 0.69 -7.10
C TRP A 101 -9.65 1.58 -8.30
N ASP A 102 -10.67 2.18 -8.94
CA ASP A 102 -10.48 3.05 -10.10
C ASP A 102 -9.58 4.26 -9.75
N ASN A 103 -9.81 4.87 -8.58
CA ASN A 103 -8.97 5.97 -8.09
C ASN A 103 -7.52 5.53 -7.80
N PHE A 104 -7.35 4.33 -7.22
CA PHE A 104 -6.04 3.75 -7.00
C PHE A 104 -5.31 3.50 -8.32
N VAL A 105 -5.96 2.85 -9.29
CA VAL A 105 -5.39 2.57 -10.62
C VAL A 105 -5.00 3.85 -11.35
N GLU A 106 -5.84 4.89 -11.31
CA GLU A 106 -5.50 6.19 -11.89
C GLU A 106 -4.23 6.77 -11.26
N SER A 107 -4.10 6.68 -9.95
CA SER A 107 -2.89 7.12 -9.25
C SER A 107 -1.68 6.30 -9.69
N MET A 108 -1.82 4.97 -9.81
CA MET A 108 -0.74 4.09 -10.26
C MET A 108 -0.31 4.35 -11.70
N LYS A 109 -1.25 4.67 -12.60
CA LYS A 109 -0.94 5.15 -13.96
C LYS A 109 -0.07 6.39 -13.91
N LYS A 110 -0.46 7.38 -13.09
CA LYS A 110 0.30 8.62 -12.98
C LYS A 110 1.69 8.42 -12.38
N LEU A 111 1.83 7.55 -11.37
CA LEU A 111 3.14 7.19 -10.83
C LEU A 111 4.00 6.46 -11.88
N THR A 112 3.39 5.62 -12.71
CA THR A 112 4.08 4.91 -13.79
C THR A 112 4.60 5.90 -14.85
N GLU A 113 3.78 6.86 -15.28
CA GLU A 113 4.20 7.96 -16.17
C GLU A 113 5.38 8.73 -15.57
N ILE A 114 5.32 9.07 -14.27
CA ILE A 114 6.43 9.75 -13.61
C ILE A 114 7.69 8.87 -13.63
N ALA A 115 7.60 7.58 -13.32
CA ALA A 115 8.76 6.69 -13.37
C ALA A 115 9.37 6.60 -14.79
N GLU A 116 8.53 6.60 -15.82
CA GLU A 116 8.94 6.66 -17.23
C GLU A 116 9.73 7.93 -17.56
N GLU A 117 9.28 9.09 -17.09
CA GLU A 117 10.00 10.37 -17.29
C GLU A 117 11.43 10.35 -16.73
N PHE A 118 11.67 9.57 -15.67
CA PHE A 118 13.00 9.42 -15.07
C PHE A 118 13.77 8.18 -15.56
N ASP A 119 13.22 7.41 -16.50
CA ASP A 119 13.79 6.16 -16.98
C ASP A 119 14.09 5.20 -15.81
N LEU A 120 13.07 4.99 -14.97
CA LEU A 120 13.07 4.08 -13.82
C LEU A 120 12.06 2.97 -14.04
N LYS A 121 12.36 1.77 -13.53
CA LYS A 121 11.34 0.74 -13.28
C LYS A 121 10.55 1.08 -12.03
N PHE A 122 9.25 0.81 -12.04
CA PHE A 122 8.37 1.05 -10.90
C PHE A 122 7.84 -0.26 -10.33
N ALA A 123 8.25 -0.61 -9.11
CA ALA A 123 7.81 -1.83 -8.44
C ALA A 123 6.78 -1.57 -7.35
N VAL A 124 5.62 -2.21 -7.45
CA VAL A 124 4.60 -2.22 -6.41
C VAL A 124 4.85 -3.43 -5.52
N GLU A 125 5.11 -3.18 -4.24
CA GLU A 125 5.23 -4.24 -3.24
C GLU A 125 3.83 -4.66 -2.77
N GLN A 126 3.57 -5.97 -2.84
CA GLN A 126 2.38 -6.59 -2.28
C GLN A 126 2.44 -6.51 -0.76
N HIS A 127 1.32 -6.19 -0.11
CA HIS A 127 1.25 -6.16 1.35
C HIS A 127 -0.02 -6.90 1.80
N PRO A 128 0.02 -7.72 2.84
CA PRO A 128 -1.17 -8.40 3.35
C PRO A 128 -2.21 -7.39 3.83
N SER A 129 -3.44 -7.88 4.01
CA SER A 129 -4.63 -7.08 4.29
C SER A 129 -4.42 -5.98 5.34
N PRO A 130 -5.05 -4.81 5.16
CA PRO A 130 -6.06 -4.49 4.14
C PRO A 130 -5.53 -3.54 3.04
N SER A 131 -4.90 -4.08 1.99
CA SER A 131 -4.35 -3.31 0.86
C SER A 131 -5.05 -3.64 -0.47
N PHE A 132 -4.90 -2.76 -1.47
CA PHE A 132 -5.40 -3.01 -2.83
C PHE A 132 -4.68 -4.17 -3.51
N ILE A 133 -3.36 -4.30 -3.28
CA ILE A 133 -2.53 -5.36 -3.85
C ILE A 133 -2.19 -6.35 -2.74
N SER A 134 -3.17 -7.18 -2.38
CA SER A 134 -3.05 -8.20 -1.33
C SER A 134 -2.98 -9.63 -1.87
N THR A 135 -3.32 -9.83 -3.15
CA THR A 135 -3.26 -11.13 -3.84
C THR A 135 -2.61 -11.01 -5.21
N THR A 136 -2.17 -12.12 -5.78
CA THR A 136 -1.67 -12.16 -7.17
C THR A 136 -2.72 -11.70 -8.16
N ASP A 137 -4.01 -12.02 -7.97
CA ASP A 137 -5.09 -11.59 -8.86
C ASP A 137 -5.20 -10.06 -8.92
N SER A 138 -5.13 -9.40 -7.75
CA SER A 138 -5.15 -7.93 -7.69
C SER A 138 -3.94 -7.30 -8.38
N LEU A 139 -2.77 -7.94 -8.29
CA LEU A 139 -1.56 -7.49 -8.97
C LEU A 139 -1.68 -7.64 -10.50
N LEU A 140 -2.15 -8.79 -10.99
CA LEU A 140 -2.35 -9.03 -12.41
C LEU A 140 -3.36 -8.05 -13.01
N ARG A 141 -4.46 -7.80 -12.31
CA ARG A 141 -5.47 -6.82 -12.73
C ARG A 141 -4.91 -5.40 -12.79
N LEU A 142 -4.07 -5.00 -11.84
CA LEU A 142 -3.38 -3.71 -11.90
C LEU A 142 -2.51 -3.60 -13.16
N PHE A 143 -1.77 -4.65 -13.51
CA PHE A 143 -0.92 -4.66 -14.70
C PHE A 143 -1.73 -4.57 -15.99
N GLU A 144 -2.87 -5.25 -16.07
CA GLU A 144 -3.78 -5.15 -17.22
C GLU A 144 -4.33 -3.73 -17.36
N GLU A 145 -4.72 -3.08 -16.26
CA GLU A 145 -5.36 -1.77 -16.31
C GLU A 145 -4.34 -0.62 -16.52
N VAL A 146 -3.12 -0.73 -16.00
CA VAL A 146 -2.03 0.25 -16.23
C VAL A 146 -1.36 0.04 -17.59
N SER A 147 -1.18 -1.21 -18.03
CA SER A 147 -0.67 -1.60 -19.35
C SER A 147 0.62 -0.88 -19.76
N SER A 148 1.64 -0.90 -18.89
CA SER A 148 2.97 -0.35 -19.17
C SER A 148 4.08 -1.34 -18.79
N PRO A 149 5.17 -1.46 -19.57
CA PRO A 149 6.34 -2.28 -19.22
C PRO A 149 7.23 -1.66 -18.12
N THR A 150 6.86 -0.48 -17.63
CA THR A 150 7.56 0.25 -16.58
C THR A 150 7.13 -0.21 -15.19
N ILE A 151 5.85 -0.57 -15.03
CA ILE A 151 5.32 -1.09 -13.78
C ILE A 151 5.59 -2.60 -13.65
N GLY A 152 5.93 -3.02 -12.44
CA GLY A 152 6.15 -4.40 -12.05
C GLY A 152 5.88 -4.59 -10.56
N ALA A 153 6.31 -5.72 -10.01
CA ALA A 153 6.12 -6.04 -8.59
C ALA A 153 7.44 -6.26 -7.87
N ASN A 154 7.48 -5.81 -6.62
CA ASN A 154 8.39 -6.37 -5.63
C ASN A 154 7.67 -7.54 -4.96
N LEU A 155 7.92 -8.75 -5.46
CA LEU A 155 7.24 -9.96 -5.00
C LEU A 155 7.91 -10.48 -3.72
N ASP A 156 7.38 -10.04 -2.58
CA ASP A 156 7.77 -10.57 -1.28
C ASP A 156 6.98 -11.86 -0.99
N THR A 157 7.68 -12.99 -1.06
CA THR A 157 7.10 -14.33 -0.82
C THR A 157 7.15 -14.75 0.66
N GLY A 158 7.68 -13.90 1.54
CA GLY A 158 7.74 -14.15 2.98
C GLY A 158 6.41 -13.92 3.71
N TRP A 159 5.40 -13.41 3.02
CA TRP A 159 4.06 -13.16 3.55
C TRP A 159 3.14 -14.39 3.50
#